data_AF-A0A2N3B1C9-F1
#
_entry.id   AF-A0A2N3B1C9-F1
#
_cell.length_a   1.000
_cell.length_b   1.000
_cell.length_c   1.000
_cell.angle_alpha   90.00
_cell.angle_beta   90.00
_cell.angle_gamma   90.00
#
_symmetry.space_group_name_H-M   'P 1'
#
loop_
_entity.id
_entity.type
_entity.pdbx_description
1 polymer ?
#
loop_
_entity_poly.entity_id
_entity_poly.type
_entity_poly.pdbx_seq_one_letter_code
_entity_poly.pdbx_strand_id
1 'polypeptide(L)'
;MHVRHLLVGAGLGALAIGAASAQAQSSTETYSYDALGRLITVVSTGGQNNGETHSICYDPAGNRTEYKATSDTTKSPCVNDGGSAGTPPPPPPPPPTPSDFSISDTDGPEGETLVFAVTRSGSSSGTYTVNFATASGTAGAGDYLAQSGTLTFGSNEMVRYISVITFADTQFELTETFYVNLSNASGGATISDAQGRGLIFDDGGACETC
;
A
#
# COMPACT_ATOMS: atom_id res chain seq x y z
N MET A 1 -6.33 13.04 -6.74
CA MET A 1 -6.27 14.33 -6.02
C MET A 1 -6.06 14.03 -4.54
N HIS A 2 -4.88 14.32 -4.00
CA HIS A 2 -4.62 14.19 -2.56
C HIS A 2 -4.55 15.60 -1.98
N VAL A 3 -5.52 15.95 -1.13
CA VAL A 3 -5.56 17.23 -0.42
C VAL A 3 -4.82 17.04 0.90
N ARG A 4 -3.75 17.81 1.15
CA ARG A 4 -3.10 17.87 2.46
C ARG A 4 -3.48 19.18 3.13
N HIS A 5 -4.16 19.10 4.28
CA HIS A 5 -4.42 20.24 5.15
C HIS A 5 -3.25 20.38 6.13
N LEU A 6 -2.41 21.41 5.96
CA LEU A 6 -1.38 21.74 6.94
C LEU A 6 -1.93 22.79 7.93
N LEU A 7 -2.14 22.39 9.18
CA LEU A 7 -2.45 23.31 10.30
C LEU A 7 -1.12 23.65 11.00
N VAL A 8 -0.66 24.91 10.93
CA VAL A 8 0.54 25.34 11.67
C VAL A 8 0.11 25.90 13.04
N GLY A 9 0.49 25.22 14.13
CA GLY A 9 0.26 25.65 15.51
C GLY A 9 1.30 26.68 15.97
N ALA A 10 0.85 27.83 16.47
CA ALA A 10 1.70 28.89 17.02
C ALA A 10 2.09 28.61 18.48
N GLY A 11 3.38 28.77 18.81
CA GLY A 11 3.92 28.65 20.16
C GLY A 11 3.53 29.82 21.09
N LEU A 12 3.40 29.52 22.38
CA LEU A 12 3.03 30.48 23.42
C LEU A 12 4.16 31.47 23.75
N GLY A 13 3.88 32.76 23.60
CA GLY A 13 4.60 33.87 24.22
C GLY A 13 3.63 35.05 24.40
N ALA A 14 3.34 35.43 25.65
CA ALA A 14 2.30 36.39 26.00
C ALA A 14 2.79 37.84 26.04
N LEU A 15 2.12 38.76 25.34
CA LEU A 15 1.65 40.07 25.85
C LEU A 15 0.72 40.73 24.81
N ALA A 16 -0.45 41.19 25.24
CA ALA A 16 -1.62 41.50 24.42
C ALA A 16 -1.75 42.99 24.04
N ILE A 17 -2.06 43.31 22.78
CA ILE A 17 -2.89 44.48 22.39
C ILE A 17 -3.49 44.28 20.98
N GLY A 18 -4.83 44.32 20.84
CA GLY A 18 -5.55 44.41 19.55
C GLY A 18 -5.93 43.07 18.89
N ALA A 19 -7.12 42.55 19.18
CA ALA A 19 -7.68 41.39 18.48
C ALA A 19 -8.13 41.77 17.05
N ALA A 20 -7.17 41.87 16.11
CA ALA A 20 -7.45 41.41 14.76
C ALA A 20 -7.49 39.89 14.85
N SER A 21 -8.67 39.30 14.69
CA SER A 21 -8.78 37.84 14.55
C SER A 21 -7.94 37.44 13.34
N ALA A 22 -6.73 36.90 13.56
CA ALA A 22 -6.01 36.19 12.52
C ALA A 22 -6.86 34.98 12.16
N GLN A 23 -7.69 35.10 11.12
CA GLN A 23 -8.41 33.96 10.60
C GLN A 23 -7.37 32.92 10.19
N ALA A 24 -7.51 31.69 10.71
CA ALA A 24 -6.78 30.55 10.21
C ALA A 24 -7.10 30.42 8.71
N GLN A 25 -6.20 30.88 7.86
CA GLN A 25 -6.46 30.99 6.44
C GLN A 25 -5.96 29.71 5.78
N SER A 26 -6.88 28.76 5.56
CA SER A 26 -6.55 27.49 4.92
C SER A 26 -6.04 27.71 3.49
N SER A 27 -4.94 27.03 3.14
CA SER A 27 -4.42 26.93 1.77
C SER A 27 -4.54 25.50 1.26
N THR A 28 -4.66 25.35 -0.05
CA THR A 28 -4.77 24.12 -0.82
C THR A 28 -3.73 24.17 -1.93
N GLU A 29 -2.87 23.15 -2.00
CA GLU A 29 -1.84 23.03 -3.04
C GLU A 29 -2.26 22.05 -4.13
N THR A 30 -2.11 22.46 -5.40
CA THR A 30 -2.37 21.61 -6.57
C THR A 30 -1.06 21.33 -7.29
N TYR A 31 -0.73 20.05 -7.49
CA TYR A 31 0.51 19.60 -8.13
C TYR A 31 0.27 19.14 -9.57
N SER A 32 1.19 19.44 -10.48
CA SER A 32 1.21 18.94 -11.87
C SER A 32 2.55 18.31 -12.21
N TYR A 33 2.52 17.26 -13.02
CA TYR A 33 3.68 16.45 -13.39
C TYR A 33 3.85 16.38 -14.91
N ASP A 34 5.07 16.17 -15.39
CA ASP A 34 5.35 15.85 -16.79
C ASP A 34 5.09 14.37 -17.12
N ALA A 35 5.27 13.99 -18.39
CA ALA A 35 5.10 12.62 -18.86
C ALA A 35 6.08 11.60 -18.24
N LEU A 36 7.15 12.07 -17.59
CA LEU A 36 8.12 11.25 -16.86
C LEU A 36 7.79 11.17 -15.36
N GLY A 37 6.68 11.78 -14.91
CA GLY A 37 6.26 11.79 -13.51
C GLY A 37 7.02 12.80 -12.63
N ARG A 38 7.76 13.74 -13.23
CA ARG A 38 8.51 14.77 -12.51
C ARG A 38 7.64 16.00 -12.27
N LEU A 39 7.76 16.65 -11.11
CA LEU A 39 6.93 17.78 -10.71
C LEU A 39 7.29 19.04 -11.50
N ILE A 40 6.31 19.66 -12.17
CA ILE A 40 6.52 20.84 -13.01
C ILE A 40 5.79 22.10 -12.50
N THR A 41 4.75 21.95 -11.68
CA THR A 41 4.01 23.10 -11.13
C THR A 41 3.35 22.78 -9.78
N VAL A 42 3.37 23.73 -8.84
CA VAL A 42 2.53 23.75 -7.62
C VAL A 42 1.71 25.04 -7.60
N VAL A 43 0.40 24.97 -7.39
CA VAL A 43 -0.47 26.15 -7.27
C VAL A 43 -1.09 26.19 -5.88
N SER A 44 -0.82 27.25 -5.13
CA SER A 44 -1.45 27.50 -3.83
C SER A 44 -2.79 28.23 -4.02
N THR A 45 -3.86 27.75 -3.37
CA THR A 45 -5.20 28.34 -3.41
C THR A 45 -5.77 28.45 -2.00
N GLY A 46 -6.34 29.60 -1.64
CA GLY A 46 -6.62 29.96 -0.25
C GLY A 46 -5.38 30.48 0.48
N GLY A 47 -5.56 30.94 1.73
CA GLY A 47 -4.44 31.47 2.52
C GLY A 47 -3.89 32.83 2.04
N GLN A 48 -2.78 33.24 2.65
CA GLN A 48 -2.01 34.44 2.28
C GLN A 48 -1.39 34.34 0.87
N ASN A 49 -1.22 33.11 0.38
CA ASN A 49 -0.53 32.80 -0.88
C ASN A 49 -1.52 32.34 -1.97
N ASN A 50 -2.78 32.78 -1.89
CA ASN A 50 -3.81 32.40 -2.84
C ASN A 50 -3.47 32.86 -4.27
N GLY A 51 -3.30 31.92 -5.19
CA GLY A 51 -2.91 32.14 -6.58
C GLY A 51 -1.40 32.06 -6.84
N GLU A 52 -0.58 31.86 -5.81
CA GLU A 52 0.87 31.71 -6.01
C GLU A 52 1.17 30.41 -6.76
N THR A 53 1.87 30.52 -7.89
CA THR A 53 2.27 29.39 -8.71
C THR A 53 3.77 29.19 -8.63
N HIS A 54 4.20 27.98 -8.36
CA HIS A 54 5.59 27.57 -8.28
C HIS A 54 5.93 26.67 -9.48
N SER A 55 6.74 27.16 -10.41
CA SER A 55 7.16 26.39 -11.58
C SER A 55 8.55 25.78 -11.39
N ILE A 56 8.76 24.58 -11.93
CA ILE A 56 10.01 23.80 -11.78
C ILE A 56 10.48 23.35 -13.17
N CYS A 57 11.76 23.60 -13.48
CA CYS A 57 12.37 23.23 -14.76
C CYS A 57 13.50 22.20 -14.58
N TYR A 58 13.76 21.41 -15.64
CA TYR A 58 14.75 20.34 -15.66
C TYR A 58 15.68 20.46 -16.89
N ASP A 59 16.96 20.09 -16.74
CA ASP A 59 17.90 19.92 -17.87
C ASP A 59 17.63 18.60 -18.64
N PRO A 60 18.29 18.39 -19.81
CA PRO A 60 18.18 17.13 -20.54
C PRO A 60 18.66 15.89 -19.76
N ALA A 61 19.49 16.06 -18.73
CA ALA A 61 19.95 14.99 -17.85
C ALA A 61 18.96 14.71 -16.70
N GLY A 62 17.88 15.49 -16.60
CA GLY A 62 16.85 15.37 -15.57
C GLY A 62 17.16 16.06 -14.24
N ASN A 63 18.24 16.82 -14.15
CA ASN A 63 18.53 17.62 -12.98
C ASN A 63 17.65 18.87 -12.96
N ARG A 64 17.27 19.30 -11.76
CA ARG A 64 16.49 20.52 -11.56
C ARG A 64 17.34 21.75 -11.86
N THR A 65 16.93 22.57 -12.82
CA THR A 65 17.70 23.74 -13.27
C THR A 65 17.22 25.06 -12.69
N GLU A 66 15.91 25.22 -12.46
CA GLU A 66 15.35 26.48 -11.97
C GLU A 66 14.01 26.27 -11.26
N TYR A 67 13.67 27.20 -10.37
CA TYR A 67 12.36 27.30 -9.73
C TYR A 67 11.93 28.74 -9.54
N LYS A 68 10.67 29.02 -9.84
CA LYS A 68 10.11 30.37 -9.75
C LYS A 68 8.72 30.35 -9.12
N ALA A 69 8.57 31.14 -8.05
CA ALA A 69 7.27 31.55 -7.56
C ALA A 69 6.77 32.76 -8.38
N THR A 70 5.70 32.59 -9.14
CA THR A 70 5.11 33.63 -10.01
C THR A 70 3.74 34.04 -9.50
N SER A 71 3.60 35.32 -9.18
CA SER A 71 2.31 36.03 -9.23
C SER A 71 2.04 36.62 -10.63
N ASP A 72 3.08 36.71 -11.47
CA ASP A 72 3.02 37.23 -12.84
C ASP A 72 3.21 36.09 -13.86
N THR A 73 2.13 35.77 -14.56
CA THR A 73 2.02 34.70 -15.57
C THR A 73 2.59 35.08 -16.94
N THR A 74 3.01 36.33 -17.14
CA THR A 74 3.50 36.80 -18.44
C THR A 74 4.98 36.47 -18.70
N LYS A 75 5.71 36.08 -17.66
CA LYS A 75 7.14 35.73 -17.75
C LYS A 75 7.34 34.22 -17.80
N SER A 76 8.10 33.77 -18.80
CA SER A 76 8.44 32.35 -18.97
C SER A 76 9.00 31.76 -17.68
N PRO A 77 8.52 30.59 -17.24
CA PRO A 77 8.93 29.97 -15.99
C PRO A 77 10.35 29.39 -16.02
N CYS A 78 11.02 29.34 -17.17
CA CYS A 78 12.36 28.77 -17.34
C CYS A 78 13.37 29.79 -17.90
N VAL A 79 13.39 31.01 -17.36
CA VAL A 79 14.41 32.03 -17.68
C VAL A 79 14.98 32.61 -16.38
N ASN A 80 16.30 32.44 -16.21
CA ASN A 80 17.09 32.93 -15.07
C ASN A 80 17.03 34.45 -14.97
N ASP A 81 16.32 34.98 -13.97
CA ASP A 81 16.15 36.43 -13.77
C ASP A 81 16.81 36.95 -12.48
N GLY A 82 17.79 36.22 -11.95
CA GLY A 82 18.65 36.69 -10.85
C GLY A 82 17.95 36.84 -9.50
N GLY A 83 16.74 36.31 -9.33
CA GLY A 83 16.09 36.22 -8.01
C GLY A 83 16.85 35.25 -7.11
N SER A 84 17.07 35.63 -5.85
CA SER A 84 17.71 34.75 -4.86
C SER A 84 16.98 33.42 -4.81
N ALA A 85 17.67 32.34 -5.16
CA ALA A 85 17.11 30.99 -5.16
C ALA A 85 16.71 30.63 -3.72
N GLY A 86 15.41 30.74 -3.41
CA GLY A 86 14.86 30.07 -2.23
C GLY A 86 15.28 28.61 -2.25
N THR A 87 15.50 28.00 -1.09
CA THR A 87 15.84 26.57 -1.04
C THR A 87 14.82 25.78 -1.86
N PRO A 88 15.26 24.89 -2.76
CA PRO A 88 14.35 24.06 -3.53
C PRO A 88 13.31 23.45 -2.59
N PRO A 89 12.00 23.58 -2.86
CA PRO A 89 11.03 22.80 -2.11
C PRO A 89 11.46 21.32 -2.13
N PRO A 90 11.31 20.62 -1.00
CA PRO A 90 11.69 19.22 -0.92
C PRO A 90 11.04 18.44 -2.07
N PRO A 91 11.75 17.48 -2.69
CA PRO A 91 11.16 16.65 -3.73
C PRO A 91 9.85 16.04 -3.22
N PRO A 92 8.80 15.97 -4.06
CA PRO A 92 7.54 15.38 -3.64
C PRO A 92 7.80 13.94 -3.17
N PRO A 93 7.08 13.48 -2.13
CA PRO A 93 7.19 12.10 -1.69
C PRO A 93 6.95 11.14 -2.87
N PRO A 94 7.66 10.00 -2.95
CA PRO A 94 7.33 8.94 -3.89
C PRO A 94 5.84 8.59 -3.79
N PRO A 95 5.17 8.20 -4.90
CA PRO A 95 3.82 7.66 -4.83
C PRO A 95 3.74 6.54 -3.80
N PRO A 96 2.68 6.47 -2.97
CA PRO A 96 2.55 5.38 -2.02
C PRO A 96 2.52 4.05 -2.75
N THR A 97 3.33 3.10 -2.30
CA THR A 97 3.32 1.72 -2.82
C THR A 97 1.93 1.12 -2.57
N PRO A 98 1.21 0.66 -3.62
CA PRO A 98 -0.08 0.01 -3.44
C PRO A 98 0.03 -1.17 -2.49
N SER A 99 -0.96 -1.34 -1.62
CA SER A 99 -1.03 -2.53 -0.77
C SER A 99 -1.59 -3.71 -1.54
N ASP A 100 -1.06 -4.89 -1.26
CA ASP A 100 -1.39 -6.11 -1.98
C ASP A 100 -1.30 -7.32 -1.04
N PHE A 101 -2.14 -8.33 -1.28
CA PHE A 101 -2.11 -9.62 -0.60
C PHE A 101 -1.66 -10.76 -1.52
N SER A 102 -0.90 -11.69 -0.96
CA SER A 102 -0.53 -12.95 -1.57
C SER A 102 -0.58 -14.08 -0.54
N ILE A 103 -0.66 -15.34 -1.00
CA ILE A 103 -0.66 -16.54 -0.15
C ILE A 103 0.38 -17.53 -0.65
N SER A 104 1.07 -18.22 0.25
CA SER A 104 2.03 -19.26 -0.12
C SER A 104 1.34 -20.59 -0.41
N ASP A 105 1.97 -21.42 -1.23
CA ASP A 105 1.70 -22.86 -1.26
C ASP A 105 2.30 -23.55 -0.02
N THR A 106 1.84 -24.77 0.27
CA THR A 106 2.39 -25.63 1.32
C THR A 106 2.14 -27.11 0.99
N ASP A 107 2.93 -27.98 1.58
CA ASP A 107 2.85 -29.43 1.42
C ASP A 107 3.24 -30.12 2.74
N GLY A 108 2.73 -31.32 2.94
CA GLY A 108 3.02 -32.12 4.13
C GLY A 108 2.20 -33.41 4.17
N PRO A 109 2.49 -34.29 5.14
CA PRO A 109 1.79 -35.56 5.24
C PRO A 109 0.36 -35.40 5.75
N GLU A 110 -0.45 -36.44 5.56
CA GLU A 110 -1.72 -36.61 6.25
C GLU A 110 -1.54 -36.59 7.78
N GLY A 111 -2.59 -36.23 8.53
CA GLY A 111 -2.55 -36.14 10.00
C GLY A 111 -1.79 -34.95 10.60
N GLU A 112 -1.11 -34.13 9.79
CA GLU A 112 -0.38 -32.95 10.22
C GLU A 112 -1.15 -31.64 9.97
N THR A 113 -0.54 -30.50 10.35
CA THR A 113 -1.09 -29.18 10.04
C THR A 113 -0.30 -28.53 8.92
N LEU A 114 -0.98 -28.25 7.80
CA LEU A 114 -0.44 -27.42 6.73
C LEU A 114 -0.61 -25.94 7.05
N VAL A 115 0.45 -25.15 6.84
CA VAL A 115 0.50 -23.73 7.22
C VAL A 115 0.74 -22.84 6.01
N PHE A 116 -0.26 -22.04 5.68
CA PHE A 116 -0.21 -21.08 4.58
C PHE A 116 0.16 -19.71 5.11
N ALA A 117 1.22 -19.10 4.56
CA ALA A 117 1.60 -17.74 4.88
C ALA A 117 0.85 -16.76 3.97
N VAL A 118 0.00 -15.92 4.55
CA VAL A 118 -0.63 -14.80 3.86
C VAL A 118 0.22 -13.56 4.10
N THR A 119 0.79 -13.03 3.03
CA THR A 119 1.67 -11.86 3.05
C THR A 119 0.93 -10.63 2.57
N ARG A 120 1.14 -9.51 3.26
CA ARG A 120 0.71 -8.17 2.87
C ARG A 120 1.92 -7.33 2.50
N SER A 121 1.86 -6.62 1.38
CA SER A 121 2.87 -5.65 0.95
C SER A 121 2.32 -4.22 0.86
N GLY A 122 3.17 -3.26 0.51
CA GLY A 122 2.83 -1.84 0.41
C GLY A 122 2.94 -1.09 1.74
N SER A 123 1.94 -0.26 2.05
CA SER A 123 1.92 0.52 3.30
C SER A 123 1.91 -0.37 4.53
N SER A 124 2.79 -0.12 5.50
CA SER A 124 2.80 -0.82 6.80
C SER A 124 1.87 -0.17 7.83
N SER A 125 1.25 0.96 7.50
CA SER A 125 0.34 1.64 8.42
C SER A 125 -1.09 1.16 8.27
N GLY A 126 -1.84 1.17 9.38
CA GLY A 126 -3.28 0.92 9.39
C GLY A 126 -3.66 -0.55 9.35
N THR A 127 -4.95 -0.78 9.58
CA THR A 127 -5.54 -2.12 9.66
C THR A 127 -6.12 -2.53 8.32
N TYR A 128 -5.76 -3.73 7.86
CA TYR A 128 -6.26 -4.34 6.62
C TYR A 128 -6.80 -5.72 6.92
N THR A 129 -7.75 -6.16 6.11
CA THR A 129 -8.40 -7.45 6.24
C THR A 129 -8.47 -8.15 4.89
N VAL A 130 -8.42 -9.48 4.91
CA VAL A 130 -8.67 -10.33 3.75
C VAL A 130 -9.44 -11.56 4.21
N ASN A 131 -10.45 -11.96 3.45
CA ASN A 131 -11.22 -13.17 3.72
C ASN A 131 -10.51 -14.37 3.11
N PHE A 132 -10.67 -15.54 3.71
CA PHE A 132 -10.19 -16.79 3.16
C PHE A 132 -11.26 -17.89 3.25
N ALA A 133 -11.21 -18.85 2.33
CA ALA A 133 -11.98 -20.09 2.40
C ALA A 133 -11.22 -21.23 1.73
N THR A 134 -11.22 -22.41 2.36
CA THR A 134 -10.70 -23.63 1.73
C THR A 134 -11.62 -24.11 0.61
N ALA A 135 -11.05 -24.69 -0.44
CA ALA A 135 -11.78 -25.36 -1.51
C ALA A 135 -11.11 -26.69 -1.87
N SER A 136 -11.92 -27.70 -2.16
CA SER A 136 -11.45 -29.02 -2.53
C SER A 136 -10.73 -29.00 -3.89
N GLY A 137 -9.71 -29.85 -4.03
CA GLY A 137 -9.09 -30.20 -5.30
C GLY A 137 -9.38 -31.67 -5.58
N THR A 138 -8.36 -32.52 -5.50
CA THR A 138 -8.57 -33.97 -5.40
C THR A 138 -8.88 -34.39 -3.95
N ALA A 139 -8.32 -33.67 -2.97
CA ALA A 139 -8.64 -33.85 -1.55
C ALA A 139 -10.03 -33.27 -1.27
N GLY A 140 -10.88 -34.06 -0.64
CA GLY A 140 -12.24 -33.78 -0.23
C GLY A 140 -12.41 -33.53 1.26
N ALA A 141 -13.61 -33.79 1.77
CA ALA A 141 -13.98 -33.52 3.16
C ALA A 141 -13.43 -34.55 4.17
N GLY A 142 -12.88 -35.67 3.68
CA GLY A 142 -12.27 -36.73 4.48
C GLY A 142 -10.80 -36.46 4.81
N ASP A 143 -10.16 -35.56 4.07
CA ASP A 143 -8.69 -35.46 4.00
C ASP A 143 -8.17 -34.20 4.70
N TYR A 144 -9.02 -33.17 4.82
CA TYR A 144 -8.71 -31.96 5.58
C TYR A 144 -9.95 -31.29 6.19
N LEU A 145 -9.73 -30.53 7.27
CA LEU A 145 -10.78 -29.74 7.89
C LEU A 145 -11.05 -28.45 7.11
N ALA A 146 -12.15 -28.43 6.37
CA ALA A 146 -12.60 -27.23 5.66
C ALA A 146 -12.87 -26.06 6.62
N GLN A 147 -12.42 -24.87 6.25
CA GLN A 147 -12.57 -23.67 7.05
C GLN A 147 -12.62 -22.39 6.22
N SER A 148 -13.17 -21.35 6.81
CA SER A 148 -13.20 -20.00 6.25
C SER A 148 -13.13 -18.96 7.36
N GLY A 149 -12.65 -17.76 7.04
CA GLY A 149 -12.59 -16.67 8.01
C GLY A 149 -12.06 -15.37 7.42
N THR A 150 -11.67 -14.47 8.31
CA THR A 150 -11.06 -13.19 7.96
C THR A 150 -9.76 -13.03 8.73
N LEU A 151 -8.67 -12.79 8.01
CA LEU A 151 -7.41 -12.37 8.60
C LEU A 151 -7.42 -10.85 8.80
N THR A 152 -6.95 -10.40 9.96
CA THR A 152 -6.75 -8.99 10.28
C THR A 152 -5.27 -8.71 10.44
N PHE A 153 -4.75 -7.75 9.68
CA PHE A 153 -3.38 -7.28 9.73
C PHE A 153 -3.37 -5.91 10.37
N GLY A 154 -2.76 -5.79 11.54
CA GLY A 154 -2.53 -4.51 12.20
C GLY A 154 -1.43 -3.67 11.52
N SER A 155 -1.12 -2.52 12.11
CA SER A 155 0.05 -1.75 11.70
C SER A 155 1.34 -2.55 11.91
N ASN A 156 2.22 -2.53 10.91
CA ASN A 156 3.49 -3.25 10.83
C ASN A 156 3.37 -4.78 10.87
N GLU A 157 2.16 -5.31 10.71
CA GLU A 157 1.94 -6.74 10.53
C GLU A 157 1.83 -7.04 9.04
N MET A 158 2.81 -7.76 8.51
CA MET A 158 2.92 -8.04 7.07
C MET A 158 2.74 -9.52 6.75
N VAL A 159 2.65 -10.39 7.77
CA VAL A 159 2.44 -11.84 7.60
C VAL A 159 1.44 -12.33 8.64
N ARG A 160 0.46 -13.12 8.18
CA ARG A 160 -0.45 -13.91 9.01
C ARG A 160 -0.49 -15.33 8.46
N TYR A 161 -0.96 -16.28 9.26
CA TYR A 161 -0.99 -17.69 8.90
C TYR A 161 -2.41 -18.23 8.91
N ILE A 162 -2.69 -19.13 7.97
CA ILE A 162 -3.87 -20.00 7.97
C ILE A 162 -3.35 -21.42 8.21
N SER A 163 -3.86 -22.08 9.24
CA SER A 163 -3.47 -23.45 9.62
C SER A 163 -4.61 -24.39 9.31
N VAL A 164 -4.39 -25.34 8.40
CA VAL A 164 -5.37 -26.35 7.99
C VAL A 164 -4.92 -27.72 8.48
N ILE A 165 -5.78 -28.38 9.25
CA ILE A 165 -5.53 -29.73 9.76
C ILE A 165 -5.84 -30.71 8.63
N THR A 166 -4.90 -31.62 8.33
CA THR A 166 -5.13 -32.80 7.49
C THR A 166 -5.51 -33.97 8.38
N PHE A 167 -6.32 -34.89 7.86
CA PHE A 167 -6.74 -36.09 8.56
C PHE A 167 -5.88 -37.25 8.09
N ALA A 168 -5.45 -38.11 9.01
CA ALA A 168 -4.71 -39.32 8.68
C ALA A 168 -5.64 -40.54 8.69
N ASP A 169 -5.38 -41.49 7.79
CA ASP A 169 -5.91 -42.84 7.90
C ASP A 169 -4.88 -43.96 7.72
N THR A 170 -5.28 -45.13 7.20
CA THR A 170 -4.38 -46.30 7.02
C THR A 170 -4.46 -46.88 5.60
N GLN A 171 -5.33 -46.33 4.76
CA GLN A 171 -5.50 -46.73 3.38
C GLN A 171 -4.46 -45.98 2.54
N PHE A 172 -3.85 -46.68 1.61
CA PHE A 172 -2.96 -46.02 0.67
C PHE A 172 -3.77 -45.10 -0.26
N GLU A 173 -3.31 -43.86 -0.40
CA GLU A 173 -3.90 -42.85 -1.27
C GLU A 173 -2.83 -42.18 -2.15
N LEU A 174 -3.23 -41.68 -3.31
CA LEU A 174 -2.33 -40.86 -4.12
C LEU A 174 -2.18 -39.48 -3.49
N THR A 175 -1.08 -38.77 -3.77
CA THR A 175 -0.92 -37.37 -3.34
C THR A 175 -2.11 -36.53 -3.79
N GLU A 176 -2.72 -35.85 -2.84
CA GLU A 176 -3.93 -35.08 -3.08
C GLU A 176 -3.70 -33.57 -2.94
N THR A 177 -4.62 -32.78 -3.49
CA THR A 177 -4.55 -31.31 -3.47
C THR A 177 -5.83 -30.71 -2.94
N PHE A 178 -5.71 -29.65 -2.14
CA PHE A 178 -6.77 -28.68 -1.86
C PHE A 178 -6.23 -27.25 -2.01
N TYR A 179 -7.11 -26.25 -1.84
CA TYR A 179 -6.78 -24.85 -2.03
C TYR A 179 -7.27 -23.98 -0.89
N VAL A 180 -6.62 -22.84 -0.66
CA VAL A 180 -7.09 -21.74 0.17
C VAL A 180 -7.23 -20.50 -0.70
N ASN A 181 -8.45 -20.00 -0.85
CA ASN A 181 -8.76 -18.85 -1.70
C ASN A 181 -8.90 -17.58 -0.88
N LEU A 182 -8.16 -16.53 -1.24
CA LEU A 182 -8.29 -15.19 -0.70
C LEU A 182 -9.37 -14.39 -1.44
N SER A 183 -10.09 -13.54 -0.72
CA SER A 183 -11.10 -12.64 -1.31
C SER A 183 -11.34 -11.40 -0.43
N ASN A 184 -12.07 -10.42 -0.98
CA ASN A 184 -12.60 -9.28 -0.24
C ASN A 184 -11.53 -8.50 0.57
N ALA A 185 -10.39 -8.21 -0.06
CA ALA A 185 -9.37 -7.37 0.56
C ALA A 185 -9.91 -5.96 0.86
N SER A 186 -9.60 -5.44 2.06
CA SER A 186 -10.00 -4.09 2.47
C SER A 186 -8.90 -3.05 2.27
N GLY A 187 -9.19 -1.78 2.59
CA GLY A 187 -8.21 -0.70 2.51
C GLY A 187 -7.77 -0.33 1.09
N GLY A 188 -8.49 -0.80 0.06
CA GLY A 188 -8.12 -0.62 -1.34
C GLY A 188 -6.94 -1.49 -1.78
N ALA A 189 -6.57 -2.50 -0.98
CA ALA A 189 -5.53 -3.45 -1.36
C ALA A 189 -5.99 -4.37 -2.51
N THR A 190 -5.06 -4.74 -3.37
CA THR A 190 -5.27 -5.79 -4.38
C THR A 190 -4.94 -7.17 -3.82
N ILE A 191 -5.26 -8.21 -4.59
CA ILE A 191 -4.83 -9.58 -4.33
C ILE A 191 -4.12 -10.06 -5.58
N SER A 192 -2.79 -10.09 -5.57
CA SER A 192 -1.98 -10.49 -6.73
C SER A 192 -1.89 -12.00 -6.88
N ASP A 193 -1.89 -12.70 -5.75
CA ASP A 193 -2.01 -14.14 -5.67
C ASP A 193 -3.15 -14.51 -4.71
N ALA A 194 -4.23 -15.04 -5.28
CA ALA A 194 -5.45 -15.30 -4.57
C ALA A 194 -5.62 -16.76 -4.13
N GLN A 195 -4.69 -17.67 -4.47
CA GLN A 195 -4.88 -19.09 -4.24
C GLN A 195 -3.60 -19.78 -3.77
N GLY A 196 -3.61 -20.25 -2.52
CA GLY A 196 -2.57 -21.12 -1.99
C GLY A 196 -2.94 -22.57 -2.24
N ARG A 197 -2.04 -23.36 -2.82
CA ARG A 197 -2.19 -24.80 -3.03
C ARG A 197 -1.65 -25.57 -1.83
N GLY A 198 -2.45 -26.47 -1.27
CA GLY A 198 -2.04 -27.44 -0.25
C GLY A 198 -1.89 -28.83 -0.89
N LEU A 199 -0.73 -29.45 -0.75
CA LEU A 199 -0.50 -30.85 -1.15
C LEU A 199 -0.44 -31.75 0.08
N ILE A 200 -1.18 -32.87 0.04
CA ILE A 200 -1.21 -33.87 1.10
C ILE A 200 -0.50 -35.12 0.60
N PHE A 201 0.57 -35.53 1.27
CA PHE A 201 1.24 -36.80 1.00
C PHE A 201 0.68 -37.88 1.91
N ASP A 202 0.41 -39.04 1.33
CA ASP A 202 0.09 -40.23 2.09
C ASP A 202 1.33 -40.68 2.90
N ASP A 203 1.14 -40.92 4.20
CA ASP A 203 2.15 -41.48 5.10
C ASP A 203 1.75 -42.84 5.68
N GLY A 204 0.53 -43.31 5.38
CA GLY A 204 -0.04 -44.60 5.70
C GLY A 204 0.02 -45.59 4.55
N GLY A 205 -0.03 -46.90 4.85
CA GLY A 205 -0.15 -47.96 3.84
C GLY A 205 1.08 -48.16 2.93
N ALA A 206 1.66 -49.37 2.92
CA ALA A 206 2.52 -49.73 1.81
C ALA A 206 1.65 -49.81 0.54
N CYS A 207 2.10 -49.20 -0.54
CA CYS A 207 1.56 -49.43 -1.87
C CYS A 207 1.68 -50.93 -2.23
N GLU A 208 0.63 -51.72 -1.99
CA GLU A 208 0.68 -53.18 -2.13
C GLU A 208 0.60 -53.63 -3.62
N THR A 209 0.14 -52.78 -4.55
CA THR A 209 0.11 -53.09 -6.02
C THR A 209 0.18 -51.90 -6.98
N CYS A 210 0.72 -50.76 -6.56
CA CYS A 210 1.18 -49.69 -7.45
C CYS A 210 2.70 -49.85 -7.71
#